data_AF-A0A8E2ARU7-F1
#
_entry.id   AF-A0A8E2ARU7-F1
#
_cell.length_a   1.000
_cell.length_b   1.000
_cell.length_c   1.000
_cell.angle_alpha   90.00
_cell.angle_beta   90.00
_cell.angle_gamma   90.00
#
_symmetry.space_group_name_H-M   'P 1'
#
loop_
_entity.id
_entity.type
_entity.pdbx_description
1 polymer ?
#
loop_
_entity_poly.entity_id
_entity_poly.type
_entity_poly.pdbx_seq_one_letter_code
_entity_poly.pdbx_strand_id
1 'polypeptide(L)'
;MPTHQYARLATFYLQARDKSQFELMQELAASCRAYTRIVLRLRAQAEADAEHRPNDGAHASASPQRGGRSQSVQPGPRGYVSRSTSRGPSPTSSYAHGAAVPMSRPDSGSHSFRSPLFRLRRAPLLQVFVPSPEGEWLSDKSVEECEKELYRAGVLHLLRAGDVVWDAAVGDEGNVGRMVWDGSYLLDLDYTYSRTGDLPQYLPTLAFPPSYFHRVIRTMGNGNPICHIDVSPWADEIHHNLQLLQDRVRTDTPQGSQHTVVRWINRSSFTIRPPPGSTSIKIPFPNSTGPGPSPNGSWLVDPGWHGTVVVEAEGTNEGVADLQARCRGAFPPRALGASADPGRDAAREERRTVFRILREKSRPGEIWIRTVREKERLL
;
A
#
# COMPACT_ATOMS: atom_id res chain seq x y z
N MET A 1 10.85 23.77 6.03
CA MET A 1 10.81 24.42 4.71
C MET A 1 9.79 23.69 3.83
N PRO A 2 8.98 24.37 3.00
CA PRO A 2 8.07 23.69 2.07
C PRO A 2 8.82 22.74 1.13
N THR A 3 8.23 21.58 0.83
CA THR A 3 8.87 20.50 0.04
C THR A 3 9.38 20.96 -1.33
N HIS A 4 8.58 21.74 -2.06
CA HIS A 4 8.95 22.26 -3.38
C HIS A 4 10.18 23.19 -3.38
N GLN A 5 10.54 23.77 -2.24
CA GLN A 5 11.72 24.66 -2.15
C GLN A 5 13.02 23.88 -2.22
N TYR A 6 13.07 22.63 -1.73
CA TYR A 6 14.26 21.78 -1.84
C TYR A 6 14.65 21.57 -3.31
N ALA A 7 13.69 21.17 -4.14
CA ALA A 7 13.92 20.95 -5.57
C ALA A 7 14.28 22.23 -6.33
N ARG A 8 13.65 23.36 -5.98
CA ARG A 8 13.98 24.65 -6.57
C ARG A 8 15.43 25.07 -6.26
N LEU A 9 15.85 24.92 -5.01
CA LEU A 9 17.22 25.25 -4.59
C LEU A 9 18.25 24.30 -5.22
N ALA A 10 17.95 23.01 -5.29
CA ALA A 10 18.79 22.03 -5.97
C ALA A 10 18.95 22.39 -7.46
N THR A 11 17.84 22.72 -8.15
CA THR A 11 17.86 23.14 -9.55
C THR A 11 18.72 24.39 -9.76
N PHE A 12 18.56 25.40 -8.91
CA PHE A 12 19.35 26.63 -8.99
C PHE A 12 20.84 26.36 -8.76
N TYR A 13 21.19 25.53 -7.77
CA TYR A 13 22.57 25.12 -7.49
C TYR A 13 23.21 24.42 -8.70
N LEU A 14 22.49 23.49 -9.32
CA LEU A 14 22.98 22.75 -10.49
C LEU A 14 23.17 23.65 -11.73
N GLN A 15 22.29 24.64 -11.92
CA GLN A 15 22.40 25.61 -13.02
C GLN A 15 23.54 26.61 -12.80
N ALA A 16 23.66 27.17 -11.60
CA ALA A 16 24.63 28.21 -11.30
C ALA A 16 26.06 27.64 -11.10
N ARG A 17 26.17 26.39 -10.64
CA ARG A 17 27.43 25.75 -10.19
C ARG A 17 28.23 26.63 -9.22
N ASP A 18 27.51 27.46 -8.46
CA ASP A 18 28.13 28.42 -7.56
C ASP A 18 28.59 27.71 -6.28
N LYS A 19 29.89 27.78 -6.03
CA LYS A 19 30.50 27.21 -4.81
C LYS A 19 30.00 27.89 -3.54
N SER A 20 29.51 29.14 -3.63
CA SER A 20 28.95 29.85 -2.47
C SER A 20 27.71 29.16 -1.90
N GLN A 21 26.99 28.40 -2.73
CA GLN A 21 25.77 27.68 -2.32
C GLN A 21 26.04 26.26 -1.81
N PHE A 22 27.29 25.81 -1.86
CA PHE A 22 27.66 24.48 -1.39
C PHE A 22 27.34 24.28 0.09
N GLU A 23 27.61 25.29 0.93
CA GLU A 23 27.28 25.25 2.36
C GLU A 23 25.78 25.08 2.58
N LEU A 24 24.95 25.83 1.85
CA LEU A 24 23.50 25.69 1.90
C LEU A 24 23.05 24.26 1.52
N MET A 25 23.63 23.66 0.47
CA MET A 25 23.28 22.29 0.08
C MET A 25 23.65 21.28 1.17
N GLN A 26 24.78 21.47 1.86
CA GLN A 26 25.16 20.64 3.00
C GLN A 26 24.18 20.79 4.17
N GLU A 27 23.72 22.00 4.46
CA GLU A 27 22.71 22.25 5.50
C GLU A 27 21.37 21.60 5.18
N LEU A 28 20.93 21.64 3.91
CA LEU A 28 19.71 20.95 3.46
C LEU A 28 19.84 19.44 3.64
N ALA A 29 20.96 18.85 3.24
CA ALA A 29 21.24 17.43 3.45
C ALA A 29 21.28 17.08 4.95
N ALA A 30 21.95 17.88 5.78
CA ALA A 30 21.98 17.69 7.23
C ALA A 30 20.57 17.74 7.85
N SER A 31 19.71 18.63 7.35
CA SER A 31 18.32 18.74 7.78
C SER A 31 17.50 17.50 7.42
N CYS A 32 17.65 16.96 6.20
CA CYS A 32 17.00 15.71 5.79
C CYS A 32 17.49 14.51 6.62
N ARG A 33 18.80 14.41 6.89
CA ARG A 33 19.35 13.39 7.81
C ARG A 33 18.78 13.52 9.23
N ALA A 34 18.58 14.73 9.73
CA ALA A 34 17.93 14.96 11.03
C ALA A 34 16.46 14.52 11.03
N TYR A 35 15.71 14.89 9.99
CA TYR A 35 14.32 14.47 9.81
C TYR A 35 14.18 12.93 9.79
N THR A 36 15.01 12.25 9.01
CA THR A 36 15.02 10.78 8.90
C THR A 36 15.27 10.11 10.26
N ARG A 37 16.24 10.60 11.04
CA ARG A 37 16.48 10.11 12.41
C ARG A 37 15.26 10.30 13.31
N ILE A 38 14.56 11.43 13.22
CA ILE A 38 13.36 11.70 14.02
C ILE A 38 12.22 10.74 13.66
N VAL A 39 11.95 10.54 12.37
CA VAL A 39 10.87 9.65 11.92
C VAL A 39 11.10 8.21 12.39
N LEU A 40 12.34 7.71 12.29
CA LEU A 40 12.66 6.35 12.71
C LEU A 40 12.61 6.18 14.23
N ARG A 41 13.01 7.19 15.01
CA ARG A 41 12.83 7.20 16.47
C ARG A 41 11.35 7.19 16.86
N LEU A 42 10.52 7.99 16.16
CA LEU A 42 9.08 8.01 16.38
C LEU A 42 8.44 6.65 16.07
N ARG A 43 8.90 5.93 15.04
CA ARG A 43 8.48 4.55 14.79
C ARG A 43 8.86 3.63 15.94
N ALA A 44 10.12 3.66 16.38
CA ALA A 44 10.58 2.82 17.48
C ALA A 44 9.77 3.07 18.77
N GLN A 45 9.47 4.33 19.07
CA GLN A 45 8.60 4.70 20.20
C GLN A 45 7.18 4.15 20.03
N ALA A 46 6.58 4.33 18.85
CA ALA A 46 5.24 3.85 18.58
C ALA A 46 5.12 2.32 18.71
N GLU A 47 6.13 1.59 18.25
CA GLU A 47 6.20 0.13 18.35
C GLU A 47 6.36 -0.33 19.79
N ALA A 48 7.27 0.29 20.56
CA ALA A 48 7.42 0.03 21.99
C ALA A 48 6.10 0.28 22.75
N ASP A 49 5.41 1.39 22.47
CA ASP A 49 4.11 1.70 23.05
C ASP A 49 3.03 0.66 22.69
N ALA A 50 3.13 0.04 21.51
CA ALA A 50 2.20 -1.00 21.07
C ALA A 50 2.45 -2.35 21.76
N GLU A 51 3.71 -2.71 22.02
CA GLU A 51 4.09 -3.94 22.73
C GLU A 51 3.70 -3.91 24.21
N HIS A 52 3.79 -2.75 24.86
CA HIS A 52 3.48 -2.60 26.29
C HIS A 52 1.98 -2.47 26.58
N ARG A 53 1.12 -2.42 25.56
CA ARG A 53 -0.32 -2.37 25.74
C ARG A 53 -0.84 -3.79 26.00
N PRO A 54 -1.39 -4.09 27.18
CA PRO A 54 -2.08 -5.36 27.39
C PRO A 54 -3.21 -5.47 26.36
N ASN A 55 -3.36 -6.68 25.82
CA ASN A 55 -4.24 -7.03 24.72
C ASN A 55 -5.73 -7.02 25.18
N ASP A 56 -6.25 -5.88 25.64
CA ASP A 56 -7.61 -5.72 26.18
C ASP A 56 -8.72 -5.79 25.09
N GLY A 57 -8.37 -6.10 23.84
CA GLY A 57 -9.28 -6.09 22.69
C GLY A 57 -9.49 -7.42 21.97
N ALA A 58 -8.80 -8.51 22.35
CA ALA A 58 -8.79 -9.74 21.55
C ALA A 58 -10.00 -10.68 21.73
N HIS A 59 -11.00 -10.33 22.55
CA HIS A 59 -12.18 -11.18 22.79
C HIS A 59 -13.55 -10.53 22.52
N ALA A 60 -13.62 -9.30 21.99
CA ALA A 60 -14.90 -8.64 21.74
C ALA A 60 -15.47 -8.92 20.34
N SER A 61 -15.55 -10.19 19.91
CA SER A 61 -16.36 -10.60 18.77
C SER A 61 -16.57 -12.11 18.70
N ALA A 62 -17.10 -12.71 19.77
CA ALA A 62 -17.77 -14.00 19.69
C ALA A 62 -18.72 -14.28 20.89
N SER A 63 -20.03 -14.15 20.61
CA SER A 63 -21.11 -15.03 21.11
C SER A 63 -21.84 -14.65 22.44
N PRO A 64 -22.98 -15.31 22.81
CA PRO A 64 -24.33 -14.71 22.71
C PRO A 64 -25.25 -14.95 23.94
N GLN A 65 -26.04 -13.95 24.39
CA GLN A 65 -27.17 -14.19 25.33
C GLN A 65 -28.30 -13.18 25.01
N ARG A 66 -29.47 -13.56 24.50
CA ARG A 66 -30.59 -14.37 25.04
C ARG A 66 -31.40 -13.62 26.11
N GLY A 67 -32.58 -13.13 25.71
CA GLY A 67 -33.78 -12.99 26.55
C GLY A 67 -34.25 -11.57 26.86
N GLY A 68 -35.44 -11.19 26.39
CA GLY A 68 -36.12 -9.97 26.87
C GLY A 68 -37.32 -9.47 26.04
N ARG A 69 -38.46 -10.15 26.18
CA ARG A 69 -39.84 -9.86 25.73
C ARG A 69 -40.24 -8.41 25.36
N SER A 70 -40.89 -8.33 24.19
CA SER A 70 -42.24 -7.78 23.88
C SER A 70 -42.77 -6.53 24.59
N GLN A 71 -43.04 -5.48 23.80
CA GLN A 71 -44.31 -4.73 23.82
C GLN A 71 -44.74 -4.34 22.40
N SER A 72 -46.03 -4.12 22.26
CA SER A 72 -46.86 -4.34 21.07
C SER A 72 -47.65 -3.10 20.63
N VAL A 73 -48.09 -3.11 19.36
CA VAL A 73 -49.21 -2.34 18.73
C VAL A 73 -48.93 -0.83 18.53
N GLN A 74 -48.95 -0.22 17.32
CA GLN A 74 -50.06 -0.10 16.37
C GLN A 74 -49.61 0.42 14.98
N PRO A 75 -50.44 0.24 13.92
CA PRO A 75 -50.14 0.61 12.54
C PRO A 75 -50.79 1.94 12.10
N GLY A 76 -50.14 2.69 11.20
CA GLY A 76 -50.69 3.91 10.57
C GLY A 76 -49.77 4.51 9.51
N PRO A 77 -50.29 5.30 8.54
CA PRO A 77 -50.08 5.05 7.12
C PRO A 77 -48.99 5.89 6.43
N ARG A 78 -48.70 5.46 5.19
CA ARG A 78 -47.86 6.11 4.18
C ARG A 78 -48.07 7.63 4.11
N GLY A 79 -47.00 8.37 4.35
CA GLY A 79 -46.86 9.78 4.00
C GLY A 79 -45.45 10.02 3.47
N TYR A 80 -45.34 10.28 2.18
CA TYR A 80 -44.12 10.78 1.53
C TYR A 80 -43.85 12.20 2.04
N VAL A 81 -42.79 12.39 2.84
CA VAL A 81 -42.24 13.73 3.12
C VAL A 81 -40.71 13.65 3.14
N SER A 82 -40.15 14.36 2.15
CA SER A 82 -38.78 14.87 2.00
C SER A 82 -37.75 14.59 3.10
N ARG A 83 -36.67 13.88 2.75
CA ARG A 83 -35.38 14.02 3.43
C ARG A 83 -34.48 14.96 2.63
N SER A 84 -34.31 16.14 3.22
CA SER A 84 -33.26 17.11 2.99
C SER A 84 -31.90 16.43 2.81
N THR A 85 -31.23 16.81 1.73
CA THR A 85 -29.83 16.52 1.47
C THR A 85 -28.96 17.31 2.46
N SER A 86 -28.53 16.67 3.54
CA SER A 86 -27.43 17.19 4.36
C SER A 86 -26.13 17.00 3.59
N ARG A 87 -25.79 18.00 2.77
CA ARG A 87 -24.45 18.20 2.21
C ARG A 87 -23.47 18.29 3.39
N GLY A 88 -22.60 17.29 3.50
CA GLY A 88 -21.46 17.36 4.40
C GLY A 88 -20.50 18.47 3.94
N PRO A 89 -19.91 19.26 4.86
CA PRO A 89 -19.04 20.37 4.49
C PRO A 89 -17.72 19.84 3.92
N SER A 90 -17.42 20.25 2.69
CA SER A 90 -16.11 20.11 2.06
C SER A 90 -15.04 20.92 2.82
N PRO A 91 -13.82 20.41 3.05
CA PRO A 91 -12.73 21.24 3.51
C PRO A 91 -12.14 22.00 2.30
N THR A 92 -12.55 23.26 2.16
CA THR A 92 -11.84 24.26 1.35
C THR A 92 -10.63 24.73 2.14
N SER A 93 -9.45 24.61 1.55
CA SER A 93 -8.21 25.16 2.07
C SER A 93 -8.14 26.67 1.84
N SER A 94 -8.13 27.47 2.90
CA SER A 94 -7.60 28.83 2.87
C SER A 94 -7.02 29.20 4.25
N TYR A 95 -5.78 29.68 4.20
CA TYR A 95 -5.05 30.29 5.31
C TYR A 95 -5.82 31.50 5.87
N ALA A 96 -6.00 31.56 7.19
CA ALA A 96 -6.15 32.81 7.94
C ALA A 96 -5.86 32.61 9.44
N HIS A 97 -5.10 33.53 10.02
CA HIS A 97 -4.77 33.64 11.44
C HIS A 97 -5.98 34.08 12.29
N GLY A 98 -6.01 33.69 13.57
CA GLY A 98 -6.80 34.39 14.60
C GLY A 98 -7.45 33.51 15.67
N ALA A 99 -6.82 33.48 16.85
CA ALA A 99 -7.35 33.27 18.20
C ALA A 99 -8.71 32.55 18.42
N ALA A 100 -8.64 31.36 19.03
CA ALA A 100 -9.40 30.98 20.23
C ALA A 100 -8.90 29.61 20.74
N VAL A 101 -8.30 29.57 21.93
CA VAL A 101 -7.93 28.32 22.61
C VAL A 101 -9.12 27.90 23.48
N PRO A 102 -9.79 26.76 23.26
CA PRO A 102 -10.58 26.13 24.29
C PRO A 102 -9.64 25.23 25.12
N MET A 103 -9.44 25.59 26.39
CA MET A 103 -8.78 24.72 27.38
C MET A 103 -9.45 23.35 27.36
N SER A 104 -8.73 22.35 26.87
CA SER A 104 -9.11 20.95 26.96
C SER A 104 -8.81 20.49 28.39
N ARG A 105 -9.84 20.04 29.10
CA ARG A 105 -9.71 19.28 30.36
C ARG A 105 -8.80 18.05 30.11
N PRO A 106 -7.97 17.63 31.10
CA PRO A 106 -7.16 16.43 30.96
C PRO A 106 -8.09 15.22 31.10
N ASP A 107 -8.39 14.57 29.99
CA ASP A 107 -9.06 13.27 30.02
C ASP A 107 -7.99 12.22 30.37
N SER A 108 -8.04 11.71 31.59
CA SER A 108 -7.22 10.60 32.05
C SER A 108 -7.74 9.31 31.42
N GLY A 109 -7.17 8.88 30.30
CA GLY A 109 -7.55 7.61 29.66
C GLY A 109 -6.75 7.29 28.40
N SER A 110 -5.72 6.45 28.53
CA SER A 110 -4.90 5.88 27.44
C SER A 110 -4.30 6.90 26.46
N HIS A 111 -3.09 7.39 26.75
CA HIS A 111 -2.26 8.05 25.74
C HIS A 111 -1.85 7.04 24.66
N SER A 112 -2.62 6.95 23.57
CA SER A 112 -2.18 6.30 22.33
C SER A 112 -1.12 7.15 21.67
N PHE A 113 0.00 6.53 21.26
CA PHE A 113 1.00 7.18 20.43
C PHE A 113 0.32 7.91 19.26
N ARG A 114 0.58 9.20 19.13
CA ARG A 114 0.10 10.04 18.04
C ARG A 114 1.22 10.95 17.60
N SER A 115 1.61 10.84 16.33
CA SER A 115 2.56 11.73 15.69
C SER A 115 2.03 12.17 14.32
N PRO A 116 2.21 13.44 13.93
CA PRO A 116 1.91 13.87 12.58
C PRO A 116 2.89 13.31 11.54
N LEU A 117 4.07 12.84 11.97
CA LEU A 117 5.15 12.38 11.09
C LEU A 117 5.17 10.85 10.91
N PHE A 118 4.59 10.10 11.86
CA PHE A 118 4.57 8.64 11.80
C PHE A 118 3.28 8.05 12.39
N ARG A 119 2.82 6.96 11.78
CA ARG A 119 1.68 6.17 12.25
C ARG A 119 2.04 4.68 12.21
N LEU A 120 1.66 3.94 13.23
CA LEU A 120 1.82 2.48 13.25
C LEU A 120 1.21 1.82 12.02
N ARG A 121 1.86 0.74 11.56
CA ARG A 121 1.43 -0.06 10.40
C ARG A 121 1.29 0.77 9.11
N ARG A 122 2.10 1.82 8.99
CA ARG A 122 2.34 2.61 7.77
C ARG A 122 3.85 2.66 7.51
N ALA A 123 4.21 2.72 6.24
CA ALA A 123 5.58 2.98 5.84
C ALA A 123 6.00 4.37 6.37
N PRO A 124 7.19 4.51 6.97
CA PRO A 124 7.77 5.82 7.18
C PRO A 124 8.13 6.43 5.81
N LEU A 125 7.95 7.74 5.69
CA LEU A 125 8.47 8.52 4.57
C LEU A 125 9.73 9.24 5.06
N LEU A 126 10.89 8.69 4.72
CA LEU A 126 12.20 9.21 5.05
C LEU A 126 12.66 10.20 3.98
N GLN A 127 13.58 11.09 4.34
CA GLN A 127 14.09 12.10 3.42
C GLN A 127 15.61 12.02 3.29
N VAL A 128 16.05 12.14 2.05
CA VAL A 128 17.44 12.43 1.67
C VAL A 128 17.45 13.65 0.77
N PHE A 129 18.62 14.23 0.54
CA PHE A 129 18.76 15.38 -0.36
C PHE A 129 20.02 15.19 -1.20
N VAL A 130 19.82 14.79 -2.46
CA VAL A 130 20.89 14.47 -3.40
C VAL A 130 20.63 15.18 -4.73
N PRO A 131 21.16 16.40 -4.93
CA PRO A 131 21.06 17.06 -6.22
C PRO A 131 21.75 16.24 -7.32
N SER A 132 20.98 15.65 -8.25
CA SER A 132 21.52 14.87 -9.37
C SER A 132 21.96 15.80 -10.52
N PRO A 133 23.26 15.89 -10.84
CA PRO A 133 23.77 16.80 -11.87
C PRO A 133 23.40 16.39 -13.30
N GLU A 134 23.00 15.14 -13.50
CA GLU A 134 22.61 14.58 -14.79
C GLU A 134 21.11 14.78 -15.08
N GLY A 135 20.33 15.27 -14.11
CA GLY A 135 18.90 15.50 -14.25
C GLY A 135 18.04 14.23 -14.25
N GLU A 136 18.65 13.07 -14.43
CA GLU A 136 18.05 11.76 -14.20
C GLU A 136 18.09 11.44 -12.71
N TRP A 137 16.91 11.44 -12.09
CA TRP A 137 16.74 11.23 -10.65
C TRP A 137 16.78 9.74 -10.22
N LEU A 138 16.84 8.83 -11.19
CA LEU A 138 16.94 7.37 -11.02
C LEU A 138 18.22 6.77 -11.64
N SER A 139 19.27 7.56 -11.84
CA SER A 139 20.55 6.94 -12.22
C SER A 139 21.11 6.11 -11.06
N ASP A 140 21.77 4.98 -11.35
CA ASP A 140 22.38 4.12 -10.32
C ASP A 140 23.23 4.92 -9.33
N LYS A 141 23.97 5.90 -9.85
CA LYS A 141 24.79 6.82 -9.06
C LYS A 141 23.98 7.69 -8.09
N SER A 142 22.79 8.15 -8.50
CA SER A 142 21.90 8.95 -7.65
C SER A 142 21.34 8.10 -6.51
N VAL A 143 20.98 6.84 -6.80
CA VAL A 143 20.52 5.87 -5.80
C VAL A 143 21.63 5.57 -4.80
N GLU A 144 22.86 5.30 -5.26
CA GLU A 144 24.03 5.10 -4.39
C GLU A 144 24.32 6.30 -3.47
N GLU A 145 24.21 7.53 -3.98
CA GLU A 145 24.38 8.73 -3.14
C GLU A 145 23.25 8.88 -2.11
N CYS A 146 22.02 8.49 -2.44
CA CYS A 146 20.92 8.43 -1.48
C CYS A 146 21.21 7.42 -0.37
N GLU A 147 21.75 6.25 -0.70
CA GLU A 147 22.20 5.26 0.29
C GLU A 147 23.33 5.82 1.18
N LYS A 148 24.30 6.54 0.59
CA LYS A 148 25.36 7.22 1.35
C LYS A 148 24.78 8.27 2.31
N GLU A 149 23.71 8.98 1.95
CA GLU A 149 23.03 9.90 2.86
C GLU A 149 22.38 9.18 4.06
N LEU A 150 21.79 8.00 3.84
CA LEU A 150 21.26 7.15 4.92
C LEU A 150 22.38 6.59 5.80
N TYR A 151 23.52 6.22 5.21
CA TYR A 151 24.72 5.82 5.94
C TYR A 151 25.26 6.97 6.81
N ARG A 152 25.43 8.17 6.23
CA ARG A 152 25.86 9.39 6.94
C ARG A 152 24.87 9.78 8.05
N ALA A 153 23.58 9.49 7.89
CA ALA A 153 22.57 9.70 8.93
C ALA A 153 22.71 8.69 10.09
N GLY A 154 23.44 7.59 9.90
CA GLY A 154 23.66 6.55 10.89
C GLY A 154 22.41 5.71 11.18
N VAL A 155 21.50 5.56 10.20
CA VAL A 155 20.18 4.96 10.42
C VAL A 155 19.99 3.59 9.77
N LEU A 156 20.97 3.06 9.03
CA LEU A 156 20.81 1.80 8.29
C LEU A 156 20.34 0.63 9.15
N HIS A 157 20.88 0.51 10.37
CA HIS A 157 20.50 -0.52 11.34
C HIS A 157 19.05 -0.39 11.87
N LEU A 158 18.40 0.74 11.62
CA LEU A 158 17.00 0.97 11.93
C LEU A 158 16.11 0.69 10.72
N LEU A 159 16.61 0.75 9.49
CA LEU A 159 15.79 0.55 8.31
C LEU A 159 15.21 -0.87 8.26
N ARG A 160 13.99 -0.99 7.74
CA ARG A 160 13.33 -2.27 7.50
C ARG A 160 12.80 -2.31 6.08
N ALA A 161 12.70 -3.52 5.52
CA ALA A 161 12.10 -3.68 4.20
C ALA A 161 10.75 -2.96 4.12
N GLY A 162 10.47 -2.30 3.01
CA GLY A 162 9.28 -1.47 2.80
C GLY A 162 9.34 -0.04 3.34
N ASP A 163 10.41 0.37 4.02
CA ASP A 163 10.62 1.79 4.34
C ASP A 163 10.76 2.61 3.05
N VAL A 164 10.07 3.74 2.98
CA VAL A 164 10.08 4.58 1.77
C VAL A 164 11.02 5.76 1.98
N VAL A 165 11.96 5.92 1.07
CA VAL A 165 12.92 7.03 1.05
C VAL A 165 12.55 7.95 -0.09
N TRP A 166 12.58 9.25 0.15
CA TRP A 166 12.30 10.26 -0.86
C TRP A 166 13.46 11.25 -0.96
N ASP A 167 14.00 11.39 -2.17
CA ASP A 167 14.96 12.45 -2.47
C ASP A 167 14.24 13.79 -2.67
N ALA A 168 14.35 14.65 -1.67
CA ALA A 168 13.74 15.96 -1.66
C ALA A 168 14.32 16.91 -2.72
N ALA A 169 15.51 16.62 -3.26
CA ALA A 169 16.13 17.44 -4.29
C ALA A 169 15.41 17.36 -5.65
N VAL A 170 14.58 16.33 -5.87
CA VAL A 170 13.88 16.10 -7.15
C VAL A 170 12.49 16.74 -7.19
N GLY A 171 11.86 16.90 -6.02
CA GLY A 171 10.52 17.49 -5.89
C GLY A 171 9.45 16.48 -5.51
N ASP A 172 8.24 16.96 -5.28
CA ASP A 172 7.12 16.18 -4.70
C ASP A 172 5.97 15.97 -5.71
N GLU A 173 6.31 15.80 -6.99
CA GLU A 173 5.34 15.48 -8.03
C GLU A 173 5.11 13.96 -8.09
N GLY A 174 3.87 13.50 -7.93
CA GLY A 174 3.59 12.07 -7.96
C GLY A 174 4.46 11.29 -6.97
N ASN A 175 5.17 10.26 -7.44
CA ASN A 175 6.18 9.52 -6.67
C ASN A 175 7.62 9.78 -7.15
N VAL A 176 7.86 10.89 -7.84
CA VAL A 176 9.21 11.27 -8.26
C VAL A 176 10.13 11.35 -7.04
N GLY A 177 11.34 10.80 -7.17
CA GLY A 177 12.33 10.70 -6.10
C GLY A 177 12.05 9.63 -5.04
N ARG A 178 10.95 8.87 -5.12
CA ARG A 178 10.62 7.84 -4.12
C ARG A 178 11.23 6.50 -4.48
N MET A 179 11.90 5.90 -3.50
CA MET A 179 12.50 4.56 -3.54
C MET A 179 12.04 3.78 -2.32
N VAL A 180 12.15 2.45 -2.38
CA VAL A 180 11.77 1.56 -1.27
C VAL A 180 12.97 0.74 -0.85
N TRP A 181 13.22 0.68 0.46
CA TRP A 181 14.26 -0.17 1.02
C TRP A 181 13.83 -1.64 0.98
N ASP A 182 14.65 -2.54 0.45
CA ASP A 182 14.32 -3.98 0.38
C ASP A 182 14.86 -4.80 1.56
N GLY A 183 15.62 -4.16 2.44
CA GLY A 183 16.37 -4.80 3.52
C GLY A 183 17.88 -4.63 3.38
N SER A 184 18.36 -4.41 2.15
CA SER A 184 19.79 -4.30 1.81
C SER A 184 20.11 -3.08 0.96
N TYR A 185 19.22 -2.71 0.03
CA TYR A 185 19.41 -1.65 -0.96
C TYR A 185 18.13 -0.82 -1.17
N LEU A 186 18.29 0.36 -1.76
CA LEU A 186 17.18 1.14 -2.30
C LEU A 186 16.76 0.59 -3.67
N LEU A 187 15.47 0.33 -3.82
CA LEU A 187 14.85 -0.08 -5.06
C LEU A 187 13.97 1.04 -5.62
N ASP A 188 13.99 1.15 -6.94
CA ASP A 188 13.05 1.98 -7.68
C ASP A 188 11.63 1.43 -7.61
N LEU A 189 10.66 2.30 -7.89
CA LEU A 189 9.29 1.88 -8.09
C LEU A 189 9.12 1.17 -9.45
N ASP A 190 8.16 0.27 -9.53
CA ASP A 190 7.81 -0.43 -10.76
C ASP A 190 6.82 0.39 -11.60
N TYR A 191 7.22 0.72 -12.82
CA TYR A 191 6.43 1.51 -13.77
C TYR A 191 5.67 0.64 -14.78
N THR A 192 5.82 -0.68 -14.74
CA THR A 192 5.26 -1.63 -15.72
C THR A 192 3.75 -1.50 -15.88
N TYR A 193 3.01 -1.24 -14.81
CA TYR A 193 1.54 -1.12 -14.81
C TYR A 193 1.04 0.24 -14.32
N SER A 194 1.96 1.17 -14.02
CA SER A 194 1.65 2.45 -13.37
C SER A 194 2.61 3.55 -13.79
N ARG A 195 2.08 4.62 -14.40
CA ARG A 195 2.88 5.78 -14.84
C ARG A 195 3.53 6.52 -13.68
N THR A 196 3.00 6.34 -12.47
CA THR A 196 3.53 6.95 -11.26
C THR A 196 4.36 6.01 -10.42
N GLY A 197 4.57 4.77 -10.86
CA GLY A 197 5.29 3.76 -10.10
C GLY A 197 4.41 3.14 -9.00
N ASP A 198 4.45 1.82 -8.89
CA ASP A 198 3.94 1.03 -7.78
C ASP A 198 5.10 0.26 -7.11
N LEU A 199 4.81 -0.58 -6.11
CA LEU A 199 5.86 -1.33 -5.43
C LEU A 199 6.49 -2.37 -6.35
N PRO A 200 7.82 -2.55 -6.31
CA PRO A 200 8.48 -3.56 -7.10
C PRO A 200 8.11 -4.99 -6.66
N GLN A 201 8.16 -5.93 -7.61
CA GLN A 201 7.83 -7.34 -7.39
C GLN A 201 8.67 -8.03 -6.30
N TYR A 202 9.86 -7.50 -6.01
CA TYR A 202 10.78 -8.04 -5.01
C TYR A 202 10.30 -7.82 -3.57
N LEU A 203 9.23 -7.04 -3.37
CA LEU A 203 8.60 -6.84 -2.07
C LEU A 203 7.27 -7.62 -1.98
N PRO A 204 7.25 -8.75 -1.26
CA PRO A 204 6.04 -9.52 -1.01
C PRO A 204 4.94 -8.64 -0.42
N THR A 205 3.86 -8.41 -1.17
CA THR A 205 2.83 -7.48 -0.71
C THR A 205 2.12 -7.99 0.55
N LEU A 206 2.01 -9.32 0.70
CA LEU A 206 1.44 -9.95 1.90
C LEU A 206 2.25 -9.68 3.17
N ALA A 207 3.53 -9.31 3.07
CA ALA A 207 4.36 -8.99 4.23
C ALA A 207 4.04 -7.65 4.89
N PHE A 208 3.23 -6.83 4.22
CA PHE A 208 2.87 -5.49 4.66
C PHE A 208 1.37 -5.41 4.87
N PRO A 209 0.86 -4.67 5.87
CA PRO A 209 -0.57 -4.37 5.94
C PRO A 209 -1.09 -3.84 4.59
N PRO A 210 -2.32 -4.17 4.15
CA PRO A 210 -2.85 -3.73 2.85
C PRO A 210 -2.85 -2.21 2.64
N SER A 211 -2.76 -1.47 3.75
CA SER A 211 -2.75 -0.01 3.76
C SER A 211 -1.38 0.59 4.10
N TYR A 212 -0.33 -0.22 4.26
CA TYR A 212 1.00 0.20 4.70
C TYR A 212 1.56 1.37 3.89
N PHE A 213 1.44 1.31 2.57
CA PHE A 213 1.94 2.33 1.65
C PHE A 213 0.92 3.44 1.34
N HIS A 214 -0.26 3.42 1.95
CA HIS A 214 -1.34 4.39 1.66
C HIS A 214 -0.88 5.84 1.93
N ARG A 215 -0.96 6.68 0.89
CA ARG A 215 -0.51 8.09 0.85
C ARG A 215 1.00 8.30 0.92
N VAL A 216 1.79 7.24 1.11
CA VAL A 216 3.26 7.30 1.07
C VAL A 216 3.73 7.04 -0.35
N ILE A 217 3.32 5.90 -0.92
CA ILE A 217 3.34 5.68 -2.37
C ILE A 217 1.98 6.11 -2.90
N ARG A 218 1.97 7.13 -3.76
CA ARG A 218 0.77 7.73 -4.33
C ARG A 218 0.28 6.85 -5.47
N THR A 219 -1.00 6.53 -5.44
CA THR A 219 -1.68 5.79 -6.51
C THR A 219 -2.53 6.79 -7.31
N MET A 220 -2.32 6.89 -8.62
CA MET A 220 -3.11 7.76 -9.49
C MET A 220 -4.45 7.15 -9.91
N GLY A 221 -5.34 7.98 -10.44
CA GLY A 221 -6.60 7.54 -11.05
C GLY A 221 -7.63 7.04 -10.03
N ASN A 222 -8.09 5.80 -10.19
CA ASN A 222 -9.11 5.17 -9.33
C ASN A 222 -8.62 4.83 -7.92
N GLY A 223 -7.34 5.10 -7.59
CA GLY A 223 -6.79 4.94 -6.25
C GLY A 223 -6.48 3.50 -5.85
N ASN A 224 -6.47 2.57 -6.80
CA ASN A 224 -6.29 1.13 -6.58
C ASN A 224 -4.87 0.68 -6.95
N PRO A 225 -3.99 0.37 -5.97
CA PRO A 225 -2.58 0.07 -6.21
C PRO A 225 -2.37 -1.32 -6.83
N ILE A 226 -1.25 -1.48 -7.55
CA ILE A 226 -0.73 -2.79 -7.94
C ILE A 226 -0.09 -3.46 -6.73
N CYS A 227 -0.23 -4.78 -6.64
CA CYS A 227 0.37 -5.63 -5.63
C CYS A 227 0.87 -6.93 -6.25
N HIS A 228 1.96 -7.46 -5.68
CA HIS A 228 2.57 -8.72 -6.09
C HIS A 228 2.29 -9.78 -5.01
N ILE A 229 1.42 -10.74 -5.35
CA ILE A 229 0.93 -11.78 -4.45
C ILE A 229 1.01 -13.12 -5.18
N ASP A 230 1.72 -14.10 -4.61
CA ASP A 230 1.60 -15.48 -5.07
C ASP A 230 0.38 -16.13 -4.42
N VAL A 231 -0.62 -16.47 -5.23
CA VAL A 231 -1.87 -17.12 -4.77
C VAL A 231 -1.80 -18.65 -4.83
N SER A 232 -0.69 -19.22 -5.31
CA SER A 232 -0.52 -20.67 -5.44
C SER A 232 -0.78 -21.47 -4.14
N PRO A 233 -0.48 -20.96 -2.92
CA PRO A 233 -0.78 -21.70 -1.69
C PRO A 233 -2.28 -21.91 -1.41
N TRP A 234 -3.15 -21.13 -2.06
CA TRP A 234 -4.62 -21.20 -1.89
C TRP A 234 -5.33 -21.71 -3.14
N ALA A 235 -4.60 -22.34 -4.05
CA ALA A 235 -5.09 -22.75 -5.34
C ALA A 235 -6.33 -23.66 -5.28
N ASP A 236 -6.38 -24.61 -4.33
CA ASP A 236 -7.53 -25.51 -4.14
C ASP A 236 -8.79 -24.76 -3.66
N GLU A 237 -8.64 -23.83 -2.72
CA GLU A 237 -9.75 -23.01 -2.22
C GLU A 237 -10.28 -22.08 -3.34
N ILE A 238 -9.36 -21.50 -4.12
CA ILE A 238 -9.70 -20.67 -5.29
C ILE A 238 -10.44 -21.51 -6.34
N HIS A 239 -10.00 -22.74 -6.61
CA HIS A 239 -10.66 -23.62 -7.56
C HIS A 239 -12.08 -23.97 -7.10
N HIS A 240 -12.23 -24.38 -5.85
CA HIS A 240 -13.49 -24.82 -5.28
C HIS A 240 -14.55 -23.71 -5.22
N ASN A 241 -14.13 -22.49 -4.91
CA ASN A 241 -15.02 -21.34 -4.74
C ASN A 241 -15.29 -20.54 -6.03
N LEU A 242 -14.77 -20.99 -7.18
CA LEU A 242 -14.87 -20.26 -8.44
C LEU A 242 -16.31 -20.23 -8.97
N GLN A 243 -16.82 -19.02 -9.21
CA GLN A 243 -18.17 -18.78 -9.74
C GLN A 243 -18.15 -17.72 -10.84
N LEU A 244 -18.96 -17.92 -11.88
CA LEU A 244 -19.25 -16.90 -12.90
C LEU A 244 -20.46 -16.07 -12.45
N LEU A 245 -20.25 -14.78 -12.25
CA LEU A 245 -21.27 -13.86 -11.74
C LEU A 245 -21.55 -12.72 -12.73
N GLN A 246 -22.82 -12.30 -12.77
CA GLN A 246 -23.24 -11.09 -13.45
C GLN A 246 -23.10 -9.89 -12.51
N ASP A 247 -22.17 -8.98 -12.81
CA ASP A 247 -21.93 -7.75 -12.06
C ASP A 247 -22.58 -6.55 -12.77
N ARG A 248 -23.27 -5.71 -12.01
CA ARG A 248 -23.98 -4.53 -12.54
C ARG A 248 -23.34 -3.29 -11.96
N VAL A 249 -22.53 -2.61 -12.77
CA VAL A 249 -21.81 -1.40 -12.36
C VAL A 249 -22.51 -0.18 -12.93
N ARG A 250 -22.73 0.84 -12.09
CA ARG A 250 -23.20 2.14 -12.56
C ARG A 250 -21.99 2.95 -13.01
N THR A 251 -22.03 3.43 -14.25
CA THR A 251 -20.99 4.26 -14.85
C THR A 251 -21.61 5.58 -15.29
N ASP A 252 -20.96 6.68 -14.95
CA ASP A 252 -21.34 8.00 -15.46
C ASP A 252 -20.87 8.14 -16.92
N THR A 253 -21.76 8.56 -17.81
CA THR A 253 -21.39 8.89 -19.19
C THR A 253 -20.68 10.25 -19.24
N PRO A 254 -19.93 10.54 -20.30
CA PRO A 254 -19.33 11.86 -20.52
C PRO A 254 -20.35 13.03 -20.51
N GLN A 255 -21.63 12.74 -20.70
CA GLN A 255 -22.74 13.71 -20.69
C GLN A 255 -23.44 13.83 -19.32
N GLY A 256 -22.95 13.13 -18.29
CA GLY A 256 -23.48 13.17 -16.93
C GLY A 256 -24.69 12.26 -16.66
N SER A 257 -25.08 11.39 -17.60
CA SER A 257 -26.14 10.39 -17.37
C SER A 257 -25.56 9.11 -16.75
N GLN A 258 -26.26 8.51 -15.78
CA GLN A 258 -25.87 7.24 -15.18
C GLN A 258 -26.39 6.05 -16.00
N HIS A 259 -25.48 5.22 -16.51
CA HIS A 259 -25.83 3.99 -17.22
C HIS A 259 -25.38 2.77 -16.41
N THR A 260 -26.23 1.74 -16.34
CA THR A 260 -25.87 0.47 -15.73
C THR A 260 -25.25 -0.43 -16.78
N VAL A 261 -23.97 -0.73 -16.61
CA VAL A 261 -23.24 -1.67 -17.46
C VAL A 261 -23.26 -3.03 -16.78
N VAL A 262 -23.73 -4.03 -17.50
CA VAL A 262 -23.67 -5.43 -17.10
C VAL A 262 -22.34 -6.00 -17.58
N ARG A 263 -21.55 -6.59 -16.67
CA ARG A 263 -20.33 -7.33 -17.01
C ARG A 263 -20.35 -8.69 -16.35
N TRP A 264 -19.76 -9.68 -17.01
CA TRP A 264 -19.53 -10.98 -16.41
C TRP A 264 -18.16 -10.99 -15.74
N ILE A 265 -18.08 -11.55 -14.53
CA ILE A 265 -16.85 -11.68 -13.75
C ILE A 265 -16.71 -13.11 -13.23
N ASN A 266 -15.50 -13.62 -13.24
CA ASN A 266 -15.17 -14.82 -12.50
C ASN A 266 -14.71 -14.40 -11.11
N ARG A 267 -15.41 -14.87 -10.08
CA ARG A 267 -15.10 -14.56 -8.68
C ARG A 267 -14.75 -15.83 -7.95
N SER A 268 -13.70 -15.76 -7.15
CA SER A 268 -13.39 -16.77 -6.15
C SER A 268 -12.93 -16.11 -4.87
N SER A 269 -12.72 -16.88 -3.82
CA SER A 269 -12.21 -16.39 -2.54
C SER A 269 -11.34 -17.42 -1.87
N PHE A 270 -10.38 -16.95 -1.09
CA PHE A 270 -9.58 -17.78 -0.20
C PHE A 270 -9.37 -17.14 1.16
N THR A 271 -8.96 -17.94 2.15
CA THR A 271 -8.80 -17.50 3.54
C THR A 271 -7.33 -17.51 3.94
N ILE A 272 -6.82 -16.34 4.33
CA ILE A 272 -5.50 -16.21 4.92
C ILE A 272 -5.66 -16.35 6.43
N ARG A 273 -5.12 -17.44 6.99
CA ARG A 273 -5.11 -17.68 8.44
C ARG A 273 -3.85 -18.46 8.84
N PRO A 274 -3.26 -18.17 10.02
CA PRO A 274 -2.16 -18.97 10.55
C PRO A 274 -2.52 -20.45 10.69
N PRO A 275 -1.56 -21.37 10.47
CA PRO A 275 -1.74 -22.79 10.77
C PRO A 275 -2.10 -23.02 12.25
N PRO A 276 -2.83 -24.11 12.59
CA PRO A 276 -3.10 -24.46 13.98
C PRO A 276 -1.80 -24.52 14.82
N GLY A 277 -1.77 -23.82 15.95
CA GLY A 277 -0.59 -23.74 16.82
C GLY A 277 0.46 -22.71 16.42
N SER A 278 0.28 -21.99 15.30
CA SER A 278 1.11 -20.85 14.91
C SER A 278 0.32 -19.54 14.99
N THR A 279 1.01 -18.45 15.30
CA THR A 279 0.46 -17.08 15.24
C THR A 279 0.82 -16.36 13.93
N SER A 280 1.69 -16.96 13.10
CA SER A 280 2.21 -16.35 11.87
C SER A 280 2.25 -17.30 10.69
N ILE A 281 2.27 -16.74 9.48
CA ILE A 281 2.43 -17.46 8.22
C ILE A 281 3.74 -17.00 7.60
N LYS A 282 4.68 -17.92 7.35
CA LYS A 282 5.94 -17.59 6.67
C LYS A 282 5.72 -17.44 5.17
N ILE A 283 6.32 -16.42 4.58
CA ILE A 283 6.34 -16.23 3.13
C ILE A 283 7.61 -16.91 2.58
N PRO A 284 7.50 -17.88 1.66
CA PRO A 284 8.67 -18.46 1.02
C PRO A 284 9.36 -17.38 0.18
N PHE A 285 10.63 -17.11 0.46
CA PHE A 285 11.41 -16.10 -0.25
C PHE A 285 12.84 -16.61 -0.50
N PRO A 286 13.51 -16.19 -1.59
CA PRO A 286 14.87 -16.61 -1.87
C PRO A 286 15.81 -16.22 -0.72
N ASN A 287 16.75 -17.10 -0.40
CA ASN A 287 17.74 -16.86 0.65
C ASN A 287 18.67 -15.66 0.36
N SER A 288 18.65 -15.14 -0.87
CA SER A 288 19.45 -13.99 -1.30
C SER A 288 18.83 -12.63 -0.95
N THR A 289 17.58 -12.61 -0.49
CA THR A 289 16.90 -11.35 -0.14
C THR A 289 17.31 -10.87 1.25
N GLY A 290 17.39 -9.56 1.40
CA GLY A 290 17.60 -8.90 2.69
C GLY A 290 16.55 -9.24 3.76
N PRO A 291 16.78 -8.77 5.01
CA PRO A 291 15.87 -9.00 6.12
C PRO A 291 14.49 -8.39 5.84
N GLY A 292 13.45 -9.15 6.20
CA GLY A 292 12.06 -8.74 6.03
C GLY A 292 11.62 -7.60 6.95
N PRO A 293 10.37 -7.13 6.80
CA PRO A 293 9.86 -5.95 7.50
C PRO A 293 9.60 -6.18 8.99
N SER A 294 9.56 -7.44 9.44
CA SER A 294 9.38 -7.78 10.84
C SER A 294 10.57 -7.32 11.69
N PRO A 295 10.40 -6.97 12.98
CA PRO A 295 11.51 -6.56 13.84
C PRO A 295 12.66 -7.57 13.95
N ASN A 296 12.37 -8.85 13.75
CA ASN A 296 13.36 -9.95 13.73
C ASN A 296 13.91 -10.26 12.32
N GLY A 297 13.61 -9.43 11.31
CA GLY A 297 14.04 -9.61 9.92
C GLY A 297 13.34 -10.75 9.18
N SER A 298 12.22 -11.28 9.69
CA SER A 298 11.48 -12.36 9.04
C SER A 298 10.42 -11.87 8.03
N TRP A 299 10.29 -12.62 6.93
CA TRP A 299 9.23 -12.44 5.94
C TRP A 299 7.98 -13.23 6.35
N LEU A 300 7.05 -12.56 7.01
CA LEU A 300 5.79 -13.12 7.49
C LEU A 300 4.62 -12.40 6.85
N VAL A 301 3.50 -13.09 6.64
CA VAL A 301 2.25 -12.42 6.26
C VAL A 301 1.81 -11.51 7.39
N ASP A 302 1.56 -10.24 7.07
CA ASP A 302 1.08 -9.27 8.05
C ASP A 302 -0.35 -9.66 8.50
N PRO A 303 -0.66 -9.63 9.82
CA PRO A 303 -1.99 -9.97 10.32
C PRO A 303 -3.14 -9.14 9.74
N GLY A 304 -2.86 -8.00 9.10
CA GLY A 304 -3.85 -7.20 8.38
C GLY A 304 -4.41 -7.86 7.12
N TRP A 305 -3.76 -8.92 6.63
CA TRP A 305 -4.28 -9.78 5.57
C TRP A 305 -5.11 -10.96 6.10
N HIS A 306 -5.07 -11.24 7.41
CA HIS A 306 -5.86 -12.33 7.97
C HIS A 306 -7.36 -12.09 7.74
N GLY A 307 -8.05 -13.11 7.25
CA GLY A 307 -9.43 -13.02 6.81
C GLY A 307 -9.61 -13.56 5.39
N THR A 308 -10.59 -13.01 4.68
CA THR A 308 -10.95 -13.48 3.34
C THR A 308 -10.36 -12.56 2.28
N VAL A 309 -9.71 -13.14 1.27
CA VAL A 309 -9.31 -12.45 0.06
C VAL A 309 -10.22 -12.88 -1.07
N VAL A 310 -10.93 -11.93 -1.68
CA VAL A 310 -11.79 -12.14 -2.84
C VAL A 310 -11.00 -11.80 -4.10
N VAL A 311 -10.94 -12.73 -5.05
CA VAL A 311 -10.24 -12.57 -6.32
C VAL A 311 -11.26 -12.43 -7.45
N GLU A 312 -11.18 -11.33 -8.20
CA GLU A 312 -11.94 -11.13 -9.42
C GLU A 312 -11.05 -11.29 -10.67
N ALA A 313 -11.52 -12.11 -11.62
CA ALA A 313 -10.99 -12.22 -12.97
C ALA A 313 -12.07 -11.86 -13.98
N GLU A 314 -11.66 -11.61 -15.22
CA GLU A 314 -12.60 -11.38 -16.32
C GLU A 314 -13.55 -12.56 -16.50
N GLY A 315 -14.84 -12.30 -16.75
CA GLY A 315 -15.87 -13.32 -17.00
C GLY A 315 -15.75 -14.08 -18.33
N THR A 316 -14.57 -14.11 -18.96
CA THR A 316 -14.31 -14.83 -20.20
C THR A 316 -13.49 -16.10 -19.93
N ASN A 317 -13.39 -16.97 -20.93
CA ASN A 317 -12.59 -18.21 -20.84
C ASN A 317 -11.09 -17.90 -20.66
N GLU A 318 -10.61 -16.80 -21.23
CA GLU A 318 -9.24 -16.31 -21.05
C GLU A 318 -9.01 -15.80 -19.63
N GLY A 319 -9.99 -15.12 -19.04
CA GLY A 319 -9.94 -14.67 -17.65
C GLY A 319 -9.85 -15.83 -16.66
N VAL A 320 -10.63 -16.90 -16.88
CA VAL A 320 -10.48 -18.14 -16.11
C VAL A 320 -9.10 -18.76 -16.35
N ALA A 321 -8.65 -18.87 -17.60
CA ALA A 321 -7.35 -19.47 -17.92
C ALA A 321 -6.19 -18.72 -17.25
N ASP A 322 -6.25 -17.39 -17.20
CA ASP A 322 -5.28 -16.54 -16.49
C ASP A 322 -5.28 -16.84 -14.99
N LEU A 323 -6.46 -16.89 -14.35
CA LEU A 323 -6.57 -17.24 -12.93
C LEU A 323 -6.05 -18.65 -12.64
N GLN A 324 -6.34 -19.62 -13.51
CA GLN A 324 -5.82 -20.99 -13.40
C GLN A 324 -4.29 -21.04 -13.49
N ALA A 325 -3.70 -20.29 -14.43
CA ALA A 325 -2.26 -20.23 -14.60
C ALA A 325 -1.54 -19.63 -13.38
N ARG A 326 -2.20 -18.73 -12.63
CA ARG A 326 -1.69 -18.15 -11.38
C ARG A 326 -1.71 -19.13 -10.21
N CYS A 327 -2.61 -20.12 -10.24
CA CYS A 327 -2.81 -21.11 -9.19
C CYS A 327 -1.89 -22.34 -9.28
N ARG A 328 -0.95 -22.39 -10.24
CA ARG A 328 0.14 -23.41 -10.35
C ARG A 328 -0.23 -24.89 -10.12
N GLY A 329 -1.42 -25.35 -10.54
CA GLY A 329 -1.70 -26.79 -10.65
C GLY A 329 -2.93 -27.34 -9.91
N ALA A 330 -3.68 -26.53 -9.16
CA ALA A 330 -4.95 -27.00 -8.56
C ALA A 330 -6.08 -27.23 -9.57
N PHE A 331 -5.90 -26.75 -10.81
CA PHE A 331 -6.86 -26.97 -11.88
C PHE A 331 -6.39 -28.13 -12.76
N PRO A 332 -7.31 -28.99 -13.27
CA PRO A 332 -6.96 -30.05 -14.19
C PRO A 332 -6.10 -29.51 -15.34
N PRO A 333 -4.98 -30.17 -15.68
CA PRO A 333 -4.10 -29.70 -16.74
C PRO A 333 -4.88 -29.63 -18.05
N ARG A 334 -4.94 -28.45 -18.66
CA ARG A 334 -5.45 -28.30 -20.02
C ARG A 334 -4.44 -28.96 -20.97
N ALA A 335 -4.92 -29.62 -22.02
CA ALA A 335 -4.06 -30.08 -23.10
C ALA A 335 -3.31 -28.87 -23.68
N LEU A 336 -2.00 -28.76 -23.41
CA LEU A 336 -1.14 -27.70 -23.92
C LEU A 336 0.01 -28.32 -24.69
N GLY A 337 0.12 -27.95 -25.96
CA GLY A 337 1.31 -28.16 -26.77
C GLY A 337 2.29 -27.00 -26.62
N ALA A 338 3.57 -27.38 -26.61
CA ALA A 338 4.77 -26.61 -26.97
C ALA A 338 5.48 -25.70 -25.94
N SER A 339 6.77 -26.07 -25.78
CA SER A 339 7.99 -25.24 -25.71
C SER A 339 8.23 -24.36 -24.49
N ALA A 340 9.17 -24.80 -23.65
CA ALA A 340 9.83 -23.99 -22.64
C ALA A 340 10.86 -23.07 -23.31
N ASP A 341 10.64 -21.75 -23.21
CA ASP A 341 11.61 -20.72 -23.56
C ASP A 341 11.89 -19.93 -22.27
N PRO A 342 13.11 -20.01 -21.70
CA PRO A 342 13.40 -19.50 -20.37
C PRO A 342 13.18 -17.98 -20.22
N GLY A 343 13.31 -17.20 -21.29
CA GLY A 343 13.02 -15.75 -21.27
C GLY A 343 11.51 -15.44 -21.19
N ARG A 344 10.67 -16.29 -21.80
CA ARG A 344 9.20 -16.19 -21.67
C ARG A 344 8.72 -16.66 -20.32
N ASP A 345 9.44 -17.57 -19.67
CA ASP A 345 9.05 -18.11 -18.37
C ASP A 345 9.17 -17.07 -17.25
N ALA A 346 10.20 -16.22 -17.25
CA ALA A 346 10.36 -15.15 -16.25
C ALA A 346 9.25 -14.08 -16.33
N ALA A 347 8.96 -13.55 -17.53
CA ALA A 347 7.87 -12.59 -17.72
C ALA A 347 6.50 -13.19 -17.41
N ARG A 348 6.32 -14.48 -17.71
CA ARG A 348 5.11 -15.23 -17.36
C ARG A 348 4.98 -15.43 -15.86
N GLU A 349 6.11 -15.63 -15.17
CA GLU A 349 6.17 -15.81 -13.72
C GLU A 349 5.85 -14.52 -12.97
N GLU A 350 6.45 -13.40 -13.38
CA GLU A 350 6.12 -12.06 -12.89
C GLU A 350 4.61 -11.82 -12.99
N ARG A 351 4.06 -11.98 -14.20
CA ARG A 351 2.64 -11.75 -14.48
C ARG A 351 1.71 -12.55 -13.56
N ARG A 352 2.10 -13.76 -13.14
CA ARG A 352 1.26 -14.60 -12.29
C ARG A 352 1.01 -14.00 -10.91
N THR A 353 1.92 -13.15 -10.44
CA THR A 353 1.83 -12.53 -9.13
C THR A 353 1.18 -11.15 -9.15
N VAL A 354 0.94 -10.55 -10.32
CA VAL A 354 0.44 -9.16 -10.41
C VAL A 354 -1.08 -9.11 -10.23
N PHE A 355 -1.51 -8.42 -9.18
CA PHE A 355 -2.91 -8.12 -8.90
C PHE A 355 -3.11 -6.63 -8.64
N ARG A 356 -4.37 -6.17 -8.68
CA ARG A 356 -4.74 -4.82 -8.27
C ARG A 356 -5.71 -4.91 -7.09
N ILE A 357 -5.43 -4.17 -6.02
CA ILE A 357 -6.32 -4.07 -4.86
C ILE A 357 -7.52 -3.18 -5.21
N LEU A 358 -8.73 -3.65 -4.95
CA LEU A 358 -9.98 -2.92 -5.14
C LEU A 358 -10.41 -2.29 -3.81
N ARG A 359 -9.93 -1.07 -3.53
CA ARG A 359 -10.16 -0.40 -2.25
C ARG A 359 -11.62 -0.09 -1.99
N GLU A 360 -12.39 0.20 -3.04
CA GLU A 360 -13.81 0.50 -2.96
C GLU A 360 -14.68 -0.68 -2.55
N LYS A 361 -14.20 -1.92 -2.77
CA LYS A 361 -14.88 -3.15 -2.34
C LYS A 361 -14.31 -3.72 -1.03
N SER A 362 -13.04 -3.41 -0.74
CA SER A 362 -12.33 -3.92 0.42
C SER A 362 -12.82 -3.31 1.74
N ARG A 363 -12.81 -4.12 2.80
CA ARG A 363 -13.18 -3.75 4.17
C ARG A 363 -12.33 -4.53 5.17
N PRO A 364 -12.26 -4.12 6.46
CA PRO A 364 -11.53 -4.89 7.46
C PRO A 364 -11.98 -6.37 7.48
N GLY A 365 -11.02 -7.30 7.38
CA GLY A 365 -11.27 -8.75 7.32
C GLY A 365 -11.66 -9.29 5.94
N GLU A 366 -11.88 -8.44 4.94
CA GLU A 366 -12.20 -8.86 3.56
C GLU A 366 -11.54 -7.95 2.53
N ILE A 367 -10.53 -8.46 1.82
CA ILE A 367 -9.75 -7.69 0.85
C ILE A 367 -10.09 -8.17 -0.56
N TRP A 368 -10.39 -7.23 -1.45
CA TRP A 368 -10.71 -7.51 -2.82
C TRP A 368 -9.52 -7.22 -3.70
N ILE A 369 -9.16 -8.19 -4.54
CA ILE A 369 -8.12 -8.05 -5.56
C ILE A 369 -8.67 -8.47 -6.92
N ARG A 370 -8.10 -7.93 -7.99
CA ARG A 370 -8.38 -8.40 -9.35
C ARG A 370 -7.11 -8.76 -10.09
N THR A 371 -7.22 -9.69 -11.04
CA THR A 371 -6.11 -9.95 -11.97
C THR A 371 -5.84 -8.72 -12.83
N VAL A 372 -4.56 -8.47 -13.08
CA VAL A 372 -4.08 -7.42 -13.99
C VAL A 372 -3.75 -8.07 -15.33
N ARG A 373 -4.18 -7.44 -16.41
CA ARG A 373 -4.03 -7.98 -17.76
C ARG A 373 -2.85 -7.35 -18.50
N GLU A 374 -2.35 -8.07 -19.51
CA GLU A 374 -1.27 -7.58 -20.37
C GLU A 374 -1.59 -6.24 -21.04
N LYS A 375 -2.85 -6.06 -21.48
CA LYS A 375 -3.32 -4.81 -22.08
C LYS A 375 -3.28 -3.59 -21.14
N GLU A 376 -3.10 -3.82 -19.84
CA GLU A 376 -2.96 -2.76 -18.84
C GLU A 376 -1.48 -2.39 -18.58
N ARG A 377 -0.53 -3.13 -19.18
CA ARG A 377 0.89 -2.82 -19.15
C ARG A 377 1.14 -1.52 -19.92
N LEU A 378 1.96 -0.67 -19.36
CA LEU A 378 2.48 0.53 -19.98
C LEU A 378 3.77 0.12 -20.67
N LEU A 379 3.76 0.20 -22.00
CA LEU A 379 4.81 -0.28 -22.90
C LEU A 379 6.23 0.07 -22.44
#